data_AF-A0A6A4RT43-F1
#
_entry.id   AF-A0A6A4RT43-F1
#
_cell.length_a   1.000
_cell.length_b   1.000
_cell.length_c   1.000
_cell.angle_alpha   90.00
_cell.angle_beta   90.00
_cell.angle_gamma   90.00
#
_symmetry.space_group_name_H-M   'P 1'
#
loop_
_entity.id
_entity.type
_entity.pdbx_description
1 polymer ?
#
loop_
_entity_poly.entity_id
_entity_poly.type
_entity_poly.pdbx_seq_one_letter_code
_entity_poly.pdbx_strand_id
1 'polypeptide(L)'
;MLYAVKRRRKKRKNHCRTREVEKLCVLSLVDDTLYEDGEELRLVLGSPKSNSQFGASVGVLHEALVKIKDTADKPVIRFSETKFSVSEPKEAGAVATARIPVVRVGDASKVSVVRVHTKDGSAVSGEDYHPVSQGAPHTHTHLVLWL
;
A
#
# COMPACT_ATOMS: atom_id res chain seq x y z
N MET A 1 -4.73 19.06 -1.38
CA MET A 1 -5.42 19.02 -2.70
C MET A 1 -4.39 19.15 -3.81
N LEU A 2 -3.95 18.04 -4.39
CA LEU A 2 -3.67 17.88 -5.82
C LEU A 2 -3.59 16.37 -6.06
N TYR A 3 -4.71 15.79 -6.47
CA TYR A 3 -4.84 14.39 -6.83
C TYR A 3 -3.85 14.07 -7.94
N ALA A 4 -3.29 12.84 -7.95
CA ALA A 4 -2.63 12.27 -9.11
C ALA A 4 -3.37 12.76 -10.37
N VAL A 5 -2.67 13.44 -11.29
CA VAL A 5 -3.29 14.09 -12.45
C VAL A 5 -3.74 12.99 -13.41
N LYS A 6 -4.86 12.37 -13.06
CA LYS A 6 -5.45 11.17 -13.63
C LYS A 6 -6.08 11.42 -15.00
N ARG A 7 -6.08 12.66 -15.51
CA ARG A 7 -6.86 13.04 -16.71
C ARG A 7 -6.32 14.20 -17.56
N ARG A 8 -5.02 14.52 -17.54
CA ARG A 8 -4.47 15.48 -18.51
C ARG A 8 -3.54 14.81 -19.50
N ARG A 9 -3.99 14.68 -20.75
CA ARG A 9 -3.15 14.33 -21.91
C ARG A 9 -2.08 15.41 -22.08
N LYS A 10 -0.97 15.31 -21.35
CA LYS A 10 0.14 16.26 -21.47
C LYS A 10 1.02 15.81 -22.64
N LYS A 11 0.79 16.42 -23.80
CA LYS A 11 1.64 16.20 -24.98
C LYS A 11 2.98 16.90 -24.76
N ARG A 12 4.08 16.15 -24.79
CA ARG A 12 5.44 16.72 -24.86
C ARG A 12 5.95 16.58 -26.29
N LYS A 13 6.57 17.65 -26.80
CA LYS A 13 7.31 17.60 -28.06
C LYS A 13 8.76 17.25 -27.74
N ASN A 14 9.23 16.11 -28.27
CA ASN A 14 10.64 15.76 -28.24
C ASN A 14 11.27 16.18 -29.57
N HIS A 15 12.41 16.85 -29.53
CA HIS A 15 13.15 17.27 -30.72
C HIS A 15 14.46 16.49 -30.80
N CYS A 16 14.62 15.73 -31.88
CA CYS A 16 15.86 15.03 -32.20
C CYS A 16 16.70 15.98 -33.05
N ARG A 17 17.92 16.31 -32.61
CA ARG A 17 18.84 17.15 -33.38
C ARG A 17 19.43 16.36 -34.56
N THR A 18 20.06 17.06 -35.49
CA THR A 18 20.79 16.44 -36.60
C THR A 18 21.82 15.43 -36.08
N ARG A 19 21.81 14.20 -36.61
CA ARG A 19 22.63 13.05 -36.17
C ARG A 19 22.32 12.52 -34.76
N GLU A 20 21.28 12.99 -34.07
CA GLU A 20 20.73 12.29 -32.91
C GLU A 20 19.82 11.15 -33.38
N VAL A 21 20.03 9.94 -32.85
CA VAL A 21 19.22 8.75 -33.16
C VAL A 21 18.26 8.38 -32.02
N GLU A 22 18.41 9.01 -30.86
CA GLU A 22 17.58 8.77 -29.68
C GLU A 22 17.32 10.05 -28.90
N LYS A 23 16.15 10.10 -28.25
CA LYS A 23 15.82 11.14 -27.28
C LYS A 23 15.02 10.54 -26.14
N LEU A 24 15.47 10.78 -24.92
CA LEU A 24 14.78 10.30 -23.73
C LEU A 24 13.50 11.11 -23.48
N CYS A 25 12.40 10.40 -23.24
CA CYS A 25 11.16 10.97 -22.74
C CYS A 25 11.07 10.72 -21.23
N VAL A 26 11.31 11.74 -20.42
CA VAL A 26 11.25 11.63 -18.96
C VAL A 26 9.82 11.87 -18.47
N LEU A 27 9.28 10.87 -17.76
CA LEU A 27 8.02 10.93 -17.03
C LEU A 27 8.31 11.05 -15.53
N SER A 28 7.58 11.93 -14.84
CA SER A 28 7.64 12.05 -13.38
C SER A 28 6.35 11.48 -12.80
N LEU A 29 6.49 10.52 -11.88
CA LEU A 29 5.39 10.02 -11.06
C LEU A 29 5.38 10.81 -9.75
N VAL A 30 4.19 11.03 -9.20
CA VAL A 30 4.01 11.69 -7.90
C VAL A 30 3.55 10.64 -6.93
N ASP A 31 4.30 10.48 -5.86
CA ASP A 31 4.00 9.56 -4.77
C ASP A 31 3.06 10.25 -3.77
N ASP A 32 2.14 9.50 -3.19
CA ASP A 32 1.34 9.96 -2.06
C ASP A 32 1.39 8.97 -0.89
N THR A 33 0.28 8.77 -0.17
CA THR A 33 0.23 7.87 0.99
C THR A 33 -1.01 6.97 0.96
N LEU A 34 -1.73 6.96 -0.17
CA LEU A 34 -3.00 6.26 -0.33
C LEU A 34 -2.78 5.06 -1.22
N TYR A 35 -3.24 3.89 -0.76
CA TYR A 35 -3.11 2.69 -1.55
C TYR A 35 -4.03 2.74 -2.77
N GLU A 36 -3.42 2.74 -3.95
CA GLU A 36 -4.10 2.61 -5.24
C GLU A 36 -3.87 1.23 -5.87
N ASP A 37 -4.92 0.69 -6.52
CA ASP A 37 -4.76 -0.50 -7.35
C ASP A 37 -3.82 -0.22 -8.53
N GLY A 38 -3.25 -1.27 -9.12
CA GLY A 38 -2.31 -1.14 -10.23
C GLY A 38 -2.90 -0.34 -11.40
N GLU A 39 -2.22 0.72 -11.80
CA GLU A 39 -2.67 1.61 -12.86
C GLU A 39 -1.82 1.45 -14.11
N GLU A 40 -2.39 1.79 -15.27
CA GLU A 40 -1.67 1.71 -16.54
C GLU A 40 -1.68 3.06 -17.27
N LEU A 41 -0.50 3.48 -17.72
CA LEU A 41 -0.29 4.61 -18.59
C LEU A 41 0.17 4.11 -19.95
N ARG A 42 -0.44 4.64 -21.02
CA ARG A 42 -0.02 4.39 -22.40
C ARG A 42 0.67 5.62 -22.96
N LEU A 43 1.91 5.45 -23.42
CA LEU A 43 2.63 6.40 -24.22
C LEU A 43 2.39 6.06 -25.70
N VAL A 44 2.01 7.06 -26.49
CA VAL A 44 1.74 6.88 -27.93
C VAL A 44 2.55 7.93 -28.68
N LEU A 45 3.31 7.50 -29.68
CA LEU A 45 4.00 8.40 -30.59
C LEU A 45 2.97 9.14 -31.44
N GLY A 46 3.01 10.48 -31.40
CA GLY A 46 2.18 11.32 -32.25
C GLY A 46 2.72 11.41 -33.67
N SER A 47 1.98 12.13 -34.54
CA SER A 47 2.43 12.40 -35.90
C SER A 47 3.78 13.13 -35.88
N PRO A 48 4.82 12.57 -36.55
CA PRO A 48 6.14 13.15 -36.55
C PRO A 48 6.13 14.40 -37.43
N LYS A 49 6.96 15.38 -37.06
CA LYS A 49 7.20 16.58 -37.89
C LYS A 49 8.66 16.56 -38.30
N SER A 50 8.91 16.67 -39.60
CA SER A 50 10.24 16.69 -40.20
C SER A 50 10.33 17.83 -41.19
N ASN A 51 11.52 18.43 -41.29
CA ASN A 51 11.87 19.45 -42.28
C ASN A 51 12.54 18.84 -43.53
N SER A 52 12.73 17.52 -43.58
CA SER A 52 13.21 16.80 -44.76
C SER A 52 12.11 16.68 -45.81
N GLN A 53 12.48 16.74 -47.09
CA GLN A 53 11.55 16.50 -48.21
C GLN A 53 10.86 15.13 -48.15
N PHE A 54 11.49 14.16 -47.48
CA PHE A 54 11.00 12.79 -47.34
C PHE A 54 10.18 12.58 -46.05
N GLY A 55 10.08 13.60 -45.20
CA GLY A 55 9.31 13.53 -43.96
C GLY A 55 9.91 12.58 -42.91
N ALA A 56 9.04 12.07 -42.04
CA ALA A 56 9.32 11.01 -41.08
C ALA A 56 8.02 10.20 -40.89
N SER A 57 8.15 8.92 -40.56
CA SER A 57 7.01 8.03 -40.27
C SER A 57 7.16 7.39 -38.90
N VAL A 58 6.03 7.00 -38.32
CA VAL A 58 5.98 6.26 -37.05
C VAL A 58 6.03 4.77 -37.38
N GLY A 59 6.96 4.05 -36.77
CA GLY A 59 7.15 2.62 -36.98
C GLY A 59 6.12 1.75 -36.23
N VAL A 60 6.25 0.43 -36.36
CA VAL A 60 5.33 -0.56 -35.75
C VAL A 60 5.27 -0.43 -34.23
N LEU A 61 6.42 -0.22 -33.56
CA LEU A 61 6.52 0.02 -32.12
C LEU A 61 6.28 1.50 -31.80
N HIS A 62 5.02 1.92 -31.85
CA HIS A 62 4.61 3.31 -31.62
C HIS A 62 3.99 3.56 -30.25
N GLU A 63 3.88 2.50 -29.44
CA GLU A 63 3.24 2.56 -28.15
C GLU A 63 4.06 1.84 -27.09
N ALA A 64 4.04 2.40 -25.89
CA ALA A 64 4.60 1.78 -24.71
C ALA A 64 3.58 1.80 -23.59
N LEU A 65 3.39 0.66 -22.93
CA LEU A 65 2.54 0.52 -21.76
C LEU A 65 3.44 0.56 -20.51
N VAL A 66 3.10 1.45 -19.58
CA VAL A 66 3.78 1.61 -18.30
C VAL A 66 2.80 1.23 -17.21
N LYS A 67 3.15 0.24 -16.38
CA LYS A 67 2.35 -0.17 -15.23
C LYS A 67 2.88 0.51 -13.97
N ILE A 68 2.01 1.21 -13.28
CA ILE A 68 2.31 1.88 -12.01
C ILE A 68 1.78 0.97 -10.90
N LYS A 69 2.63 0.69 -9.92
CA LYS A 69 2.30 -0.16 -8.77
C LYS A 69 2.58 0.62 -7.51
N ASP A 70 1.61 0.61 -6.62
CA ASP A 70 1.73 1.23 -5.31
C ASP A 70 1.70 0.15 -4.22
N THR A 71 2.75 -0.66 -4.17
CA THR A 71 2.84 -1.72 -3.16
C THR A 71 3.35 -1.23 -1.82
N ALA A 72 3.94 -0.03 -1.77
CA ALA A 72 4.52 0.55 -0.57
C ALA A 72 3.42 0.98 0.43
N ASP A 73 2.32 1.53 -0.08
CA ASP A 73 1.21 1.99 0.75
C ASP A 73 0.17 0.91 1.00
N LYS A 74 0.38 -0.33 0.58
CA LYS A 74 -0.59 -1.41 0.78
C LYS A 74 -0.89 -1.60 2.28
N PRO A 75 -2.17 -1.52 2.71
CA PRO A 75 -2.53 -1.68 4.11
C PRO A 75 -2.30 -3.11 4.58
N VAL A 76 -1.47 -3.28 5.62
CA VAL A 76 -1.18 -4.57 6.25
C VAL A 76 -1.42 -4.48 7.75
N ILE A 77 -2.25 -5.40 8.27
CA ILE A 77 -2.48 -5.56 9.71
C ILE A 77 -1.63 -6.73 10.21
N ARG A 78 -0.88 -6.52 11.29
CA ARG A 78 -0.03 -7.54 11.93
C ARG A 78 0.10 -7.28 13.43
N PHE A 79 0.64 -8.24 14.18
CA PHE A 79 1.11 -7.99 15.53
C PHE A 79 2.45 -7.22 15.49
N SER A 80 2.76 -6.46 16.55
CA SER A 80 4.07 -5.80 16.66
C SER A 80 5.22 -6.81 16.67
N GLU A 81 4.99 -7.94 17.36
CA GLU A 81 5.97 -8.98 17.62
C GLU A 81 5.32 -10.36 17.47
N THR A 82 6.16 -11.38 17.33
CA THR A 82 5.73 -12.78 17.21
C THR A 82 5.66 -13.50 18.54
N LYS A 83 6.25 -12.93 19.60
CA LYS A 83 6.33 -13.50 20.94
C LYS A 83 6.17 -12.39 21.96
N PHE A 84 5.44 -12.69 23.03
CA PHE A 84 5.26 -11.82 24.18
C PHE A 84 5.46 -12.65 25.43
N SER A 85 6.13 -12.07 26.42
CA SER A 85 6.37 -12.72 27.71
C SER A 85 5.66 -11.92 28.79
N VAL A 86 4.79 -12.59 29.56
CA VAL A 86 4.09 -12.02 30.70
C VAL A 86 4.34 -12.93 31.88
N SER A 87 4.62 -12.34 33.04
CA SER A 87 4.77 -13.09 34.27
C SER A 87 3.41 -13.32 34.91
N GLU A 88 3.19 -14.54 35.40
CA GLU A 88 2.04 -14.83 36.23
C GLU A 88 2.06 -13.99 37.51
N PRO A 89 0.89 -13.56 38.00
CA PRO A 89 0.80 -12.83 39.23
C PRO A 89 1.18 -13.72 40.42
N LYS A 90 1.84 -13.13 41.41
CA LYS A 90 2.39 -13.87 42.56
C LYS A 90 1.33 -14.28 43.59
N GLU A 91 0.19 -13.61 43.57
CA GLU A 91 -0.91 -13.84 44.51
C GLU A 91 -1.91 -14.81 43.90
N ALA A 92 -2.32 -15.83 44.67
CA ALA A 92 -3.31 -16.80 44.22
C ALA A 92 -4.64 -16.10 43.91
N GLY A 93 -5.13 -16.27 42.68
CA GLY A 93 -6.37 -15.65 42.20
C GLY A 93 -6.24 -14.21 41.68
N ALA A 94 -5.04 -13.61 41.75
CA ALA A 94 -4.79 -12.37 41.03
C ALA A 94 -4.73 -12.62 39.53
N VAL A 95 -5.09 -11.61 38.72
CA VAL A 95 -5.10 -11.71 37.25
C VAL A 95 -4.12 -10.70 36.66
N ALA A 96 -3.32 -11.14 35.69
CA ALA A 96 -2.44 -10.28 34.93
C ALA A 96 -3.05 -9.99 33.54
N THR A 97 -2.92 -8.74 33.08
CA THR A 97 -3.37 -8.32 31.74
C THR A 97 -2.20 -8.28 30.76
N ALA A 98 -2.27 -9.07 29.69
CA ALA A 98 -1.37 -8.96 28.55
C ALA A 98 -1.95 -7.99 27.50
N ARG A 99 -1.19 -6.93 27.16
CA ARG A 99 -1.56 -6.01 26.08
C ARG A 99 -0.77 -6.35 24.82
N ILE A 100 -1.45 -6.97 23.85
CA ILE A 100 -0.85 -7.39 22.58
C ILE A 100 -1.24 -6.39 21.48
N PRO A 101 -0.33 -5.50 21.05
CA PRO A 101 -0.68 -4.47 20.08
C PRO A 101 -0.85 -5.06 18.67
N VAL A 102 -1.99 -4.73 18.06
CA VAL A 102 -2.26 -4.95 16.63
C VAL A 102 -1.90 -3.66 15.90
N VAL A 103 -0.94 -3.75 14.99
CA VAL A 103 -0.44 -2.61 14.22
C VAL A 103 -0.91 -2.70 12.77
N ARG A 104 -1.33 -1.55 12.24
CA ARG A 104 -1.57 -1.35 10.81
C ARG A 104 -0.40 -0.56 10.23
N VAL A 105 0.09 -1.00 9.08
CA VAL A 105 1.14 -0.35 8.28
C VAL A 105 0.59 -0.08 6.88
N GLY A 106 1.10 0.95 6.21
CA GLY A 106 0.61 1.41 4.91
C GLY A 106 -0.57 2.39 5.05
N ASP A 107 -1.39 2.46 4.01
CA ASP A 107 -2.55 3.35 3.90
C ASP A 107 -3.50 3.15 5.09
N ALA A 108 -3.79 4.23 5.81
CA ALA A 108 -4.68 4.26 6.96
C ALA A 108 -6.05 4.92 6.67
N SER A 109 -6.30 5.36 5.44
CA SER A 109 -7.46 6.17 5.06
C SER A 109 -8.81 5.44 5.14
N LYS A 110 -8.82 4.13 4.88
CA LYS A 110 -10.02 3.28 4.89
C LYS A 110 -10.14 2.49 6.18
N VAL A 111 -11.34 2.11 6.59
CA VAL A 111 -11.54 1.21 7.73
C VAL A 111 -11.06 -0.20 7.38
N SER A 112 -10.35 -0.84 8.31
CA SER A 112 -9.96 -2.25 8.20
C SER A 112 -10.43 -2.99 9.44
N VAL A 113 -11.00 -4.18 9.25
CA VAL A 113 -11.54 -5.02 10.32
C VAL A 113 -10.78 -6.32 10.36
N VAL A 114 -10.32 -6.70 11.55
CA VAL A 114 -9.66 -7.98 11.81
C VAL A 114 -10.35 -8.66 13.00
N ARG A 115 -10.47 -9.99 12.94
CA ARG A 115 -10.94 -10.81 14.05
C ARG A 115 -9.74 -11.40 14.76
N VAL A 116 -9.67 -11.20 16.07
CA VAL A 116 -8.65 -11.80 16.93
C VAL A 116 -9.28 -12.93 17.72
N HIS A 117 -8.60 -14.07 17.79
CA HIS A 117 -8.98 -15.21 18.61
C HIS A 117 -7.74 -15.78 19.31
N THR A 118 -7.93 -16.27 20.53
CA THR A 118 -6.94 -17.08 21.22
C THR A 118 -7.05 -18.53 20.79
N LYS A 119 -5.93 -19.26 20.86
CA LYS A 119 -5.88 -20.69 20.60
C LYS A 119 -4.91 -21.32 21.60
N ASP A 120 -5.29 -22.47 22.14
CA ASP A 120 -4.50 -23.21 23.11
C ASP A 120 -3.16 -23.67 22.52
N GLY A 121 -2.15 -23.66 23.40
CA GLY A 121 -0.82 -24.19 23.15
C GLY A 121 -0.46 -25.13 24.30
N SER A 122 0.59 -24.80 25.05
CA SER A 122 0.84 -25.44 26.35
C SER A 122 -0.10 -24.91 27.44
N ALA A 123 -0.62 -23.69 27.27
CA ALA A 123 -1.61 -23.09 28.16
C ALA A 123 -3.03 -23.41 27.66
N VAL A 124 -3.94 -23.68 28.59
CA VAL A 124 -5.32 -24.13 28.39
C VAL A 124 -6.31 -23.02 28.71
N SER A 125 -7.20 -22.74 27.76
CA SER A 125 -8.30 -21.79 27.93
C SER A 125 -9.21 -22.16 29.10
N GLY A 126 -9.48 -21.19 29.98
CA GLY A 126 -10.32 -21.34 31.17
C GLY A 126 -9.57 -21.83 32.42
N GLU A 127 -8.35 -22.36 32.25
CA GLU A 127 -7.46 -22.73 33.36
C GLU A 127 -6.33 -21.70 33.50
N ASP A 128 -5.55 -21.49 32.44
CA ASP A 128 -4.38 -20.61 32.45
C ASP A 128 -4.70 -19.18 31.98
N TYR A 129 -5.71 -19.03 31.11
CA TYR A 129 -6.11 -17.74 30.58
C TYR A 129 -7.58 -17.71 30.18
N HIS A 130 -8.18 -16.52 30.19
CA HIS A 130 -9.54 -16.33 29.70
C HIS A 130 -9.55 -16.19 28.16
N PRO A 131 -10.32 -17.01 27.43
CA PRO A 131 -10.32 -16.97 25.96
C PRO A 131 -10.92 -15.65 25.45
N VAL A 132 -10.30 -15.10 24.41
CA VAL A 132 -10.77 -13.87 23.75
C VAL A 132 -11.26 -14.22 22.34
N SER A 133 -12.47 -13.78 22.03
CA SER A 133 -12.94 -13.68 20.64
C SER A 133 -13.63 -12.34 20.47
N GLN A 134 -12.96 -11.40 19.81
CA GLN A 134 -13.52 -10.09 19.51
C GLN A 134 -13.49 -9.85 18.00
N GLY A 135 -14.67 -9.55 17.45
CA GLY A 135 -14.79 -8.90 16.14
C GLY A 135 -14.95 -7.41 16.39
N ALA A 136 -14.05 -6.59 15.86
CA ALA A 136 -14.17 -5.15 16.01
C ALA A 136 -14.90 -4.55 14.80
N PRO A 137 -16.18 -4.18 14.92
CA PRO A 137 -16.73 -3.12 14.11
C PRO A 137 -17.13 -1.94 15.01
N HIS A 138 -16.71 -0.75 14.56
CA HIS A 138 -17.18 0.58 14.96
C HIS A 138 -16.48 1.30 16.14
N THR A 139 -15.77 2.36 15.74
CA THR A 139 -15.65 3.68 16.37
C THR A 139 -15.04 3.76 17.78
N HIS A 140 -13.85 4.37 17.84
CA HIS A 140 -13.24 5.01 19.02
C HIS A 140 -13.45 4.24 20.34
N THR A 141 -12.94 3.02 20.41
CA THR A 141 -12.85 2.30 21.67
C THR A 141 -11.38 2.19 22.00
N HIS A 142 -10.96 2.98 22.99
CA HIS A 142 -9.78 2.71 23.78
C HIS A 142 -9.77 1.22 24.09
N LEU A 143 -8.61 0.61 23.87
CA LEU A 143 -8.31 -0.77 24.26
C LEU A 143 -8.29 -0.81 25.80
N VAL A 144 -9.46 -0.72 26.42
CA VAL A 144 -9.68 -0.97 27.84
C VAL A 144 -10.00 -2.45 27.94
N LEU A 145 -8.95 -3.25 28.02
CA LEU A 145 -9.10 -4.55 28.64
C LEU A 145 -9.36 -4.26 30.12
N TRP A 146 -10.62 -4.40 30.54
CA TRP A 146 -10.94 -4.62 31.94
C TRP A 146 -10.34 -5.98 32.33
N LEU A 147 -9.35 -5.94 33.22
CA LEU A 147 -9.28 -6.81 34.37
C LEU A 147 -9.22 -5.88 35.59
#